data_AF-A0A6N7I3X6-F1
#
_entry.id   AF-A0A6N7I3X6-F1
#
_cell.length_a   1.000
_cell.length_b   1.000
_cell.length_c   1.000
_cell.angle_alpha   90.00
_cell.angle_beta   90.00
_cell.angle_gamma   90.00
#
_symmetry.space_group_name_H-M   'P 1'
#
loop_
_entity.id
_entity.type
_entity.pdbx_description
1 polymer ?
#
loop_
_entity_poly.entity_id
_entity_poly.type
_entity_poly.pdbx_seq_one_letter_code
_entity_poly.pdbx_strand_id
1 'polypeptide(L)'
;RHLACDACLIPVVLDSQSVPLDLGRSVRTATVHLRRALVARDRGCCFPGCDRPPHLTQVHHLTEWEHMGETSLANTCLLCGFHHRLLHNSPWQVRMATDGRPEFLPPTVIDPERKPRRNPINTPAA
;
A
#
# COMPACT_ATOMS: atom_id res chain seq x y z
N ARG A 1 -14.64 -6.14 -8.27
CA ARG A 1 -14.12 -7.51 -8.01
C ARG A 1 -13.36 -7.44 -6.67
N HIS A 2 -13.85 -8.05 -5.59
CA HIS A 2 -13.47 -7.70 -4.19
C HIS A 2 -12.54 -8.69 -3.47
N LEU A 3 -12.11 -9.78 -4.12
CA LEU A 3 -11.52 -10.94 -3.41
C LEU A 3 -9.98 -10.98 -3.40
N ALA A 4 -9.30 -10.04 -4.07
CA ALA A 4 -7.93 -10.27 -4.49
C ALA A 4 -6.83 -9.59 -3.67
N CYS A 5 -7.14 -8.60 -2.81
CA CYS A 5 -6.08 -7.82 -2.14
C CYS A 5 -5.67 -8.34 -0.75
N ASP A 6 -6.60 -8.82 0.08
CA ASP A 6 -6.25 -9.23 1.45
C ASP A 6 -6.90 -10.56 1.84
N ALA A 7 -6.06 -11.58 2.08
CA ALA A 7 -6.34 -12.56 3.13
C ALA A 7 -5.18 -12.49 4.10
N CYS A 8 -5.35 -11.85 5.25
CA CYS A 8 -4.35 -11.80 6.29
C CYS A 8 -4.29 -13.18 6.99
N LEU A 9 -3.46 -14.09 6.50
CA LEU A 9 -2.99 -15.22 7.30
C LEU A 9 -1.71 -14.78 7.98
N ILE A 10 -1.68 -14.83 9.32
CA ILE A 10 -0.48 -14.59 10.13
C ILE A 10 0.21 -15.94 10.30
N PRO A 11 1.32 -16.25 9.60
CA PRO A 11 2.13 -17.39 9.97
C PRO A 11 2.97 -16.96 11.18
N VAL A 12 2.65 -17.54 12.35
CA VAL A 12 3.56 -17.47 13.50
C VAL A 12 4.73 -18.40 13.20
N VAL A 13 5.85 -17.86 12.75
CA VAL A 13 7.13 -18.59 12.72
C VAL A 13 8.21 -17.65 13.27
N LEU A 14 8.75 -18.03 14.43
CA LEU A 14 9.92 -17.44 15.07
C LEU A 14 11.18 -18.02 14.41
N ASP A 15 11.92 -17.22 13.63
CA ASP A 15 13.28 -17.54 13.20
C ASP A 15 14.11 -16.27 12.99
N SER A 16 15.41 -16.40 13.27
CA SER A 16 16.55 -15.50 13.23
C SER A 16 17.20 -15.30 11.84
N GLN A 17 16.62 -15.78 10.75
CA GLN A 17 17.21 -15.66 9.41
C GLN A 17 16.71 -14.42 8.66
N SER A 18 17.58 -13.82 7.84
CA SER A 18 17.29 -12.66 6.97
C SER A 18 16.07 -12.90 6.09
N VAL A 19 14.90 -12.43 6.52
CA VAL A 19 13.64 -12.66 5.81
C VAL A 19 13.53 -11.71 4.61
N PRO A 20 13.27 -12.21 3.39
CA PRO A 20 13.08 -11.37 2.22
C PRO A 20 11.92 -10.38 2.39
N LEU A 21 12.17 -9.10 2.08
CA LEU A 21 11.14 -8.05 1.97
C LEU A 21 10.46 -8.04 0.58
N ASP A 22 11.01 -8.81 -0.34
CA ASP A 22 10.44 -9.11 -1.65
C ASP A 22 10.18 -10.61 -1.73
N LEU A 23 8.93 -10.96 -1.94
CA LEU A 23 8.47 -12.35 -1.99
C LEU A 23 7.98 -12.70 -3.41
N GLY A 24 8.07 -11.76 -4.36
CA GLY A 24 7.58 -11.90 -5.71
C GLY A 24 6.12 -12.36 -5.71
N ARG A 25 5.86 -13.46 -6.44
CA ARG A 25 4.54 -14.10 -6.54
C ARG A 25 4.33 -15.31 -5.61
N SER A 26 5.25 -15.58 -4.70
CA SER A 26 5.19 -16.78 -3.84
C SER A 26 4.15 -16.69 -2.73
N VAL A 27 3.79 -15.48 -2.29
CA VAL A 27 2.77 -15.23 -1.25
C VAL A 27 1.93 -14.01 -1.59
N ARG A 28 0.60 -14.21 -1.59
CA ARG A 28 -0.38 -13.14 -1.83
C ARG A 28 -0.54 -12.21 -0.61
N THR A 29 -0.30 -12.75 0.58
CA THR A 29 -0.44 -12.04 1.85
C THR A 29 0.89 -11.41 2.25
N ALA A 30 0.86 -10.14 2.65
CA ALA A 30 2.04 -9.48 3.20
C ALA A 30 2.52 -10.20 4.46
N THR A 31 3.80 -10.59 4.49
CA THR A 31 4.42 -11.15 5.70
C THR A 31 4.47 -10.11 6.81
N VAL A 32 4.67 -10.56 8.05
CA VAL A 32 4.89 -9.67 9.20
C VAL A 32 6.07 -8.72 8.94
N HIS A 33 7.11 -9.16 8.23
CA HIS A 33 8.28 -8.34 7.90
C HIS A 33 7.97 -7.26 6.88
N LEU A 34 7.28 -7.60 5.78
CA LEU A 34 6.80 -6.61 4.83
C LEU A 34 5.86 -5.61 5.51
N ARG A 35 4.95 -6.09 6.37
CA ARG A 35 4.06 -5.23 7.13
C ARG A 35 4.81 -4.26 8.03
N ARG A 36 5.86 -4.71 8.72
CA ARG A 36 6.72 -3.84 9.56
C ARG A 36 7.47 -2.80 8.72
N ALA A 37 8.02 -3.20 7.57
CA ALA A 37 8.68 -2.28 6.64
C ALA A 37 7.69 -1.21 6.13
N LEU A 38 6.46 -1.62 5.81
CA LEU A 38 5.39 -0.71 5.44
C LEU A 38 5.00 0.23 6.59
N VAL A 39 4.91 -0.23 7.84
CA VAL A 39 4.67 0.66 8.99
C VAL A 39 5.76 1.72 9.10
N ALA A 40 7.03 1.32 8.97
CA ALA A 40 8.16 2.25 9.07
C ALA A 40 8.15 3.30 7.95
N ARG A 41 7.82 2.89 6.72
CA ARG A 41 7.79 3.76 5.55
C ARG A 41 6.55 4.66 5.51
N ASP A 42 5.37 4.06 5.69
CA ASP A 42 4.08 4.69 5.41
C ASP A 42 3.47 5.39 6.61
N ARG A 43 3.85 5.00 7.84
CA ARG A 43 3.43 5.59 9.14
C ARG A 43 1.93 5.72 9.40
N GLY A 44 1.08 5.27 8.48
CA GLY A 44 -0.37 5.32 8.56
C GLY A 44 -0.99 5.12 7.18
N CYS A 45 -2.23 5.55 6.99
CA CYS A 45 -2.85 5.53 5.66
C CYS A 45 -2.12 6.50 4.72
N CYS A 46 -1.69 6.03 3.56
CA CYS A 46 -0.97 6.86 2.58
C CYS A 46 -1.86 7.83 1.80
N PHE A 47 -3.18 7.64 1.83
CA PHE A 47 -4.12 8.45 1.04
C PHE A 47 -4.08 9.93 1.49
N PRO A 48 -4.07 10.91 0.55
CA PRO A 48 -3.94 12.32 0.87
C PRO A 48 -4.96 12.79 1.92
N GLY A 49 -4.48 13.40 3.01
CA GLY A 49 -5.33 13.96 4.08
C GLY A 49 -5.90 12.96 5.08
N CYS A 50 -5.51 11.68 5.01
CA CYS A 50 -5.96 10.68 5.99
C CYS A 50 -5.01 10.59 7.18
N ASP A 51 -5.53 10.63 8.40
CA ASP A 51 -4.77 10.55 9.65
C ASP A 51 -4.76 9.15 10.28
N ARG A 52 -5.42 8.17 9.65
CA ARG A 52 -5.58 6.84 10.25
C ARG A 52 -4.23 6.17 10.51
N PRO A 53 -3.99 5.73 11.76
CA PRO A 53 -2.72 5.13 12.17
C PRO A 53 -2.52 3.73 11.57
N PRO A 54 -1.29 3.20 11.59
CA PRO A 54 -0.97 1.92 10.94
C PRO A 54 -1.81 0.74 11.40
N HIS A 55 -2.24 0.67 12.67
CA HIS A 55 -3.04 -0.47 13.14
C HIS A 55 -4.46 -0.50 12.56
N LEU A 56 -4.93 0.59 11.93
CA LEU A 56 -6.20 0.68 11.21
C LEU A 56 -6.04 0.55 9.68
N THR A 57 -4.87 0.09 9.21
CA THR A 57 -4.58 -0.06 7.78
C THR A 57 -4.38 -1.51 7.36
N GLN A 58 -4.68 -1.73 6.09
CA GLN A 58 -4.48 -2.94 5.31
C GLN A 58 -3.34 -2.69 4.29
N VAL A 59 -2.76 -3.77 3.77
CA VAL A 59 -1.74 -3.67 2.73
C VAL A 59 -2.44 -3.68 1.38
N HIS A 60 -2.18 -2.66 0.57
CA HIS A 60 -2.74 -2.52 -0.75
C HIS A 60 -1.65 -2.68 -1.80
N HIS A 61 -1.87 -3.55 -2.77
CA HIS A 61 -1.00 -3.66 -3.95
C HIS A 61 -1.29 -2.54 -4.95
N LEU A 62 -0.26 -1.87 -5.44
CA LEU A 62 -0.37 -0.78 -6.43
C LEU A 62 -0.74 -1.33 -7.80
N THR A 63 0.04 -2.31 -8.26
CA THR A 63 -0.35 -3.21 -9.35
C THR A 63 -1.01 -4.42 -8.72
N GLU A 64 -2.27 -4.69 -9.07
CA GLU A 64 -3.00 -5.80 -8.49
C GLU A 64 -2.29 -7.14 -8.73
N TRP A 65 -2.36 -8.03 -7.75
CA TRP A 65 -1.76 -9.37 -7.85
C TRP A 65 -2.28 -10.17 -9.05
N GLU A 66 -3.57 -10.04 -9.35
CA GLU A 66 -4.21 -10.68 -10.53
C GLU A 66 -3.65 -10.15 -11.85
N HIS A 67 -3.04 -8.97 -11.83
CA HIS A 67 -2.34 -8.32 -12.94
C HIS A 67 -0.82 -8.45 -12.85
N MET A 68 -0.33 -9.51 -12.20
CA MET A 68 1.09 -9.83 -12.02
C MET A 68 1.86 -8.88 -11.08
N GLY A 69 1.17 -8.14 -10.22
CA GLY A 69 1.83 -7.36 -9.17
C GLY A 69 2.52 -8.25 -8.12
N GLU A 70 3.72 -7.88 -7.70
CA GLU A 70 4.49 -8.59 -6.66
C GLU A 70 4.10 -8.16 -5.25
N THR A 71 4.31 -9.05 -4.28
CA THR A 71 4.21 -8.72 -2.85
C THR A 71 5.59 -8.25 -2.40
N SER A 72 5.86 -6.97 -2.64
CA SER A 72 7.13 -6.32 -2.32
C SER A 72 6.90 -4.92 -1.78
N LEU A 73 7.91 -4.35 -1.13
CA LEU A 73 7.86 -2.96 -0.64
C LEU A 73 7.62 -1.97 -1.80
N ALA A 74 8.15 -2.25 -3.00
CA ALA A 74 8.01 -1.39 -4.16
C ALA A 74 6.59 -1.39 -4.77
N ASN A 75 5.80 -2.44 -4.55
CA ASN A 75 4.47 -2.61 -5.13
C ASN A 75 3.34 -2.62 -4.09
N THR A 76 3.61 -2.27 -2.83
CA THR A 76 2.57 -2.24 -1.78
C THR A 76 2.60 -0.95 -0.98
N CYS A 77 1.46 -0.54 -0.41
CA CYS A 77 1.34 0.58 0.54
C CYS A 77 0.25 0.36 1.59
N LEU A 78 0.23 1.16 2.65
CA LEU A 78 -0.80 1.10 3.69
C LEU A 78 -2.02 1.96 3.37
N LEU A 79 -3.21 1.36 3.38
CA LEU A 79 -4.48 2.06 3.26
C LEU A 79 -5.47 1.62 4.34
N CYS A 80 -6.21 2.56 4.91
CA CYS A 80 -7.34 2.21 5.78
C CYS A 80 -8.46 1.52 4.98
N GLY A 81 -9.34 0.79 5.66
CA GLY A 81 -10.42 0.06 4.99
C GLY A 81 -11.34 0.93 4.12
N PHE A 82 -11.50 2.22 4.40
CA PHE A 82 -12.25 3.14 3.53
C PHE A 82 -11.49 3.46 2.24
N HIS A 83 -10.25 3.95 2.34
CA HIS A 83 -9.46 4.31 1.16
C HIS A 83 -9.02 3.10 0.34
N HIS A 84 -8.88 1.94 0.98
CA HIS A 84 -8.67 0.68 0.28
C HIS A 84 -9.86 0.37 -0.64
N ARG A 85 -11.08 0.46 -0.12
CA ARG A 85 -12.31 0.31 -0.93
C ARG A 85 -12.47 1.41 -1.97
N LEU A 86 -12.09 2.65 -1.65
CA LEU A 86 -12.16 3.76 -2.61
C LEU A 86 -11.33 3.47 -3.86
N LEU A 87 -10.08 3.00 -3.70
CA LEU A 87 -9.21 2.71 -4.84
C LEU A 87 -9.75 1.58 -5.73
N HIS A 88 -10.40 0.57 -5.16
CA HIS A 88 -11.01 -0.48 -5.97
C HIS A 88 -12.27 -0.03 -6.72
N ASN A 89 -12.97 0.99 -6.23
CA ASN A 89 -14.30 1.37 -6.70
C ASN A 89 -14.33 2.75 -7.37
N SER A 90 -13.17 3.31 -7.69
CA SER A 90 -13.08 4.63 -8.31
C SER A 90 -11.91 4.73 -9.29
N PRO A 91 -11.90 5.74 -10.17
CA PRO A 91 -10.78 5.97 -11.10
C PRO A 91 -9.51 6.53 -10.43
N TRP A 92 -9.47 6.58 -9.10
CA TRP A 92 -8.24 6.93 -8.39
C TRP A 92 -7.17 5.90 -8.69
N GLN A 93 -5.94 6.36 -8.89
CA GLN A 93 -4.80 5.49 -9.09
C GLN A 93 -3.74 5.78 -8.04
N VAL A 94 -2.95 4.78 -7.73
CA VAL A 94 -1.77 4.89 -6.86
C VAL A 94 -0.57 4.35 -7.62
N ARG A 95 0.58 4.99 -7.46
CA ARG A 95 1.86 4.49 -7.99
C ARG A 95 2.98 4.74 -6.99
N MET A 96 4.07 4.00 -7.15
CA MET A 96 5.29 4.23 -6.39
C MET A 96 6.12 5.27 -7.11
N ALA A 97 6.49 6.35 -6.41
CA ALA A 97 7.40 7.34 -6.96
C ALA A 97 8.86 6.90 -6.84
N THR A 98 9.76 7.65 -7.48
CA THR A 98 11.20 7.34 -7.54
C THR A 98 11.89 7.39 -6.17
N ASP A 99 11.33 8.10 -5.20
CA ASP A 99 11.81 8.13 -3.81
C ASP A 99 11.23 7.00 -2.94
N GLY A 100 10.55 6.03 -3.55
CA GLY A 100 10.00 4.87 -2.88
C GLY A 100 8.77 5.17 -2.04
N ARG A 101 8.09 6.31 -2.26
CA ARG A 101 6.85 6.69 -1.55
C ARG A 101 5.64 6.63 -2.49
N PRO A 102 4.47 6.18 -1.98
CA PRO A 102 3.26 6.12 -2.78
C PRO A 102 2.69 7.52 -3.05
N GLU A 103 2.22 7.74 -4.28
CA GLU A 103 1.49 8.94 -4.68
C GLU A 103 0.20 8.59 -5.41
N PHE A 104 -0.79 9.45 -5.22
CA PHE A 104 -2.17 9.22 -5.65
C PHE A 104 -2.54 10.20 -6.75
N LEU A 105 -3.06 9.65 -7.85
CA LEU A 105 -3.51 10.39 -9.01
C LEU A 105 -5.04 10.49 -8.93
N PRO A 106 -5.60 11.70 -8.73
CA PRO A 106 -7.04 11.90 -8.78
C PRO A 106 -7.64 11.55 -10.16
N PRO A 107 -8.94 11.20 -10.21
CA PRO A 107 -9.73 11.20 -11.43
C PRO A 107 -9.72 12.57 -12.10
N THR A 108 -9.85 12.61 -13.42
CA THR A 108 -9.90 13.86 -14.21
C THR A 108 -11.05 14.79 -13.81
N VAL A 109 -12.13 14.24 -13.27
CA VAL A 109 -13.27 15.00 -12.73
C VAL A 109 -12.89 15.79 -11.48
N ILE A 110 -11.94 15.30 -10.68
CA ILE A 110 -11.44 15.99 -9.47
C ILE A 110 -10.28 16.94 -9.82
N ASP A 111 -9.44 16.55 -10.78
CA ASP A 111 -8.27 17.31 -11.20
C ASP A 111 -7.95 16.94 -12.66
N PRO A 112 -8.25 17.83 -13.63
CA PRO A 112 -8.01 17.55 -15.04
C PRO A 112 -6.55 17.24 -15.36
N GLU A 113 -5.61 17.83 -14.62
CA GLU A 113 -4.17 17.62 -14.79
C GLU A 113 -3.68 16.37 -14.03
N ARG A 114 -4.56 15.73 -13.25
CA ARG A 114 -4.28 14.55 -12.41
C ARG A 114 -3.00 14.71 -11.58
N LYS A 115 -2.79 15.88 -10.98
CA LYS A 115 -1.56 16.17 -10.23
C LYS A 115 -1.35 15.13 -9.13
N PRO A 116 -0.16 14.50 -9.03
CA PRO A 116 0.14 13.53 -7.97
C PRO A 116 0.01 14.16 -6.59
N ARG A 117 -0.66 13.46 -5.67
CA ARG A 117 -0.89 13.89 -4.29
C ARG A 117 -0.30 12.87 -3.33
N ARG A 118 0.30 13.37 -2.25
CA ARG A 118 0.82 12.55 -1.15
C ARG A 118 0.17 12.96 0.15
N ASN A 119 0.24 12.10 1.16
CA ASN A 119 -0.26 12.42 2.48
C ASN A 119 0.82 13.10 3.34
N PRO A 120 0.73 14.41 3.59
CA PRO A 120 1.74 15.13 4.37
C PRO A 120 1.76 14.73 5.85
N ILE A 121 0.66 14.17 6.38
CA ILE A 121 0.54 13.81 7.80
C ILE A 121 1.54 12.70 8.15
N ASN A 122 1.56 11.67 7.31
CA ASN A 122 2.38 10.48 7.53
C ASN A 122 3.74 10.56 6.80
N THR A 123 3.85 11.50 5.87
CA THR A 123 5.01 11.72 5.02
C THR A 123 5.47 13.16 5.21
N PRO A 124 6.28 13.47 6.26
CA PRO A 124 6.80 14.82 6.39
C PRO A 124 7.61 15.16 5.14
N ALA A 125 7.46 16.40 4.68
CA ALA A 125 8.33 16.97 3.66
C ALA A 125 9.78 16.80 4.11
N ALA A 126 10.64 16.37 3.17
CA ALA A 126 12.08 16.25 3.40
C ALA A 126 12.67 17.64 3.70
#